data_AF-A0A2D8XIE2-F1
#
_entry.id   AF-A0A2D8XIE2-F1
#
_cell.length_a   1.000
_cell.length_b   1.000
_cell.length_c   1.000
_cell.angle_alpha   90.00
_cell.angle_beta   90.00
_cell.angle_gamma   90.00
#
_symmetry.space_group_name_H-M   'P 1'
#
loop_
_entity.id
_entity.type
_entity.pdbx_description
1 polymer ?
#
loop_
_entity_poly.entity_id
_entity_poly.type
_entity_poly.pdbx_seq_one_letter_code
_entity_poly.pdbx_strand_id
1 'polypeptide(L)'
;MPHSNASDILVLAGSTTLIAIAIGTYLFTDAKPALAEPTSIAVAANSIFWNPENPRDTQAGSLTYIGGLELTSSHPDFGGLSGLIVGKTGDALIAVSDQGNWFTANILADEERPTGLAEALLAPILDTDGTPLSGKRYTDAESLT
;
A
#
# COMPACT_ATOMS: atom_id res chain seq x y z
N MET A 1 0.30 -21.02 -82.10
CA MET A 1 1.20 -20.34 -83.04
C MET A 1 0.39 -19.98 -84.27
N PRO A 2 0.32 -18.70 -84.66
CA PRO A 2 1.40 -18.02 -85.39
C PRO A 2 1.91 -16.73 -84.72
N HIS A 3 2.82 -16.05 -85.41
CA HIS A 3 3.97 -15.29 -84.93
C HIS A 3 3.82 -13.76 -84.79
N SER A 4 4.62 -13.20 -83.87
CA SER A 4 5.45 -11.96 -83.92
C SER A 4 4.82 -10.57 -84.13
N ASN A 5 5.04 -9.65 -83.17
CA ASN A 5 5.96 -8.50 -83.32
C ASN A 5 6.16 -7.77 -81.96
N ALA A 6 7.40 -7.60 -81.49
CA ALA A 6 8.22 -6.35 -81.54
C ALA A 6 7.61 -5.21 -80.69
N SER A 7 8.05 -5.08 -79.44
CA SER A 7 9.11 -4.15 -78.95
C SER A 7 8.58 -2.75 -78.68
N ASP A 8 8.50 -2.38 -77.40
CA ASP A 8 8.88 -1.06 -76.92
C ASP A 8 9.28 -1.14 -75.44
N ILE A 9 10.56 -0.87 -75.22
CA ILE A 9 11.16 -0.62 -73.90
C ILE A 9 10.86 0.84 -73.57
N LEU A 10 10.10 1.08 -72.50
CA LEU A 10 10.12 2.37 -71.82
C LEU A 10 10.64 2.14 -70.39
N VAL A 11 11.94 2.35 -70.21
CA VAL A 11 12.53 2.57 -68.88
C VAL A 11 12.17 4.01 -68.51
N LEU A 12 11.25 4.18 -67.56
CA LEU A 12 11.09 5.44 -66.86
C LEU A 12 11.57 5.24 -65.42
N ALA A 13 12.72 5.86 -65.13
CA ALA A 13 13.24 5.99 -63.77
C ALA A 13 12.27 6.83 -62.93
N GLY A 14 11.98 6.37 -61.71
CA GLY A 14 11.11 7.10 -60.78
C GLY A 14 11.09 6.43 -59.42
N SER A 15 12.12 6.70 -58.61
CA SER A 15 12.16 6.35 -57.19
C SER A 15 11.08 7.11 -56.43
N THR A 16 10.24 6.44 -55.63
CA THR A 16 9.75 6.96 -54.33
C THR A 16 8.98 5.89 -53.56
N THR A 17 9.62 5.44 -52.47
CA THR A 17 9.05 5.15 -51.15
C THR A 17 7.88 4.15 -51.01
N LEU A 18 8.23 2.96 -50.52
CA LEU A 18 7.33 2.09 -49.75
C LEU A 18 6.82 2.85 -48.51
N ILE A 19 5.54 3.21 -48.48
CA ILE A 19 4.86 3.56 -47.23
C ILE A 19 4.46 2.23 -46.58
N ALA A 20 5.28 1.74 -45.66
CA ALA A 20 4.85 0.72 -44.73
C ALA A 20 3.78 1.33 -43.81
N ILE A 21 2.52 0.96 -44.03
CA ILE A 21 1.44 1.25 -43.09
C ILE A 21 1.73 0.39 -41.86
N ALA A 22 2.37 0.99 -40.85
CA ALA A 22 2.41 0.42 -39.52
C ALA A 22 0.98 0.44 -38.98
N ILE A 23 0.30 -0.71 -39.06
CA ILE A 23 -0.94 -0.94 -38.34
C ILE A 23 -0.56 -0.96 -36.86
N GLY A 24 -0.61 0.22 -36.23
CA GLY A 24 -0.45 0.35 -34.80
C GLY A 24 -1.57 -0.42 -34.12
N THR A 25 -1.30 -1.64 -33.69
CA THR A 25 -2.11 -2.33 -32.69
C THR A 25 -2.07 -1.48 -31.43
N TYR A 26 -3.11 -0.68 -31.21
CA TYR A 26 -3.39 -0.10 -29.90
C TYR A 26 -3.67 -1.26 -28.95
N LEU A 27 -2.62 -1.75 -28.29
CA LEU A 27 -2.75 -2.56 -27.10
C LEU A 27 -3.34 -1.64 -26.03
N PHE A 28 -4.66 -1.60 -25.93
CA PHE A 28 -5.31 -1.18 -24.69
C PHE A 28 -4.99 -2.27 -23.67
N THR A 29 -3.89 -2.09 -22.96
CA THR A 29 -3.68 -2.81 -21.72
C THR A 29 -4.68 -2.22 -20.73
N ASP A 30 -5.86 -2.83 -20.59
CA ASP A 30 -6.67 -2.69 -19.39
C ASP A 30 -5.89 -3.35 -18.24
N ALA A 31 -4.82 -2.69 -17.81
CA ALA A 31 -4.20 -2.97 -16.54
C ALA A 31 -5.20 -2.46 -15.50
N LYS A 32 -6.12 -3.33 -15.08
CA LYS A 32 -6.79 -3.14 -13.79
C LYS A 32 -5.66 -2.87 -12.78
N PRO A 33 -5.71 -1.77 -12.00
CA PRO A 33 -4.72 -1.59 -10.96
C PRO A 33 -4.73 -2.87 -10.13
N ALA A 34 -3.56 -3.49 -9.99
CA ALA A 34 -3.43 -4.59 -9.04
C ALA A 34 -3.84 -4.00 -7.69
N LEU A 35 -4.86 -4.60 -7.06
CA LEU A 35 -5.19 -4.28 -5.67
C LEU A 35 -3.86 -4.34 -4.90
N ALA A 36 -3.54 -3.28 -4.18
CA ALA A 36 -2.30 -3.27 -3.41
C ALA A 36 -2.41 -4.36 -2.34
N GLU A 37 -1.69 -5.46 -2.57
CA GLU A 37 -1.72 -6.60 -1.66
C GLU A 37 -1.10 -6.20 -0.31
N PRO A 38 -1.66 -6.68 0.82
CA PRO A 38 -1.09 -6.41 2.14
C PRO A 38 0.36 -6.85 2.22
N THR A 39 1.22 -5.98 2.70
CA THR A 39 2.64 -6.27 2.89
C THR A 39 2.88 -6.64 4.33
N SER A 40 3.54 -7.79 4.56
CA SER A 40 4.00 -8.16 5.89
C SER A 40 5.23 -7.34 6.28
N ILE A 41 5.18 -6.72 7.45
CA ILE A 41 6.26 -5.85 7.93
C ILE A 41 6.77 -6.31 9.30
N ALA A 42 8.06 -6.14 9.53
CA ALA A 42 8.63 -6.31 10.86
C ALA A 42 8.36 -5.05 11.70
N VAL A 43 7.80 -5.23 12.89
CA VAL A 43 7.58 -4.15 13.85
C VAL A 43 8.34 -4.48 15.12
N ALA A 44 9.31 -3.64 15.47
CA ALA A 44 9.97 -3.69 16.76
C ALA A 44 9.13 -2.94 17.78
N ALA A 45 9.01 -3.51 18.98
CA ALA A 45 8.24 -2.95 20.07
C ALA A 45 9.13 -2.81 21.31
N ASN A 46 9.22 -1.59 21.84
CA ASN A 46 9.90 -1.31 23.10
C ASN A 46 8.85 -0.92 24.15
N SER A 47 8.91 -1.54 25.33
CA SER A 47 8.05 -1.11 26.44
C SER A 47 8.41 0.30 26.88
N ILE A 48 7.40 1.14 27.04
CA ILE A 48 7.52 2.46 27.67
C ILE A 48 6.79 2.46 29.01
N PHE A 49 7.11 3.45 29.84
CA PHE A 49 6.45 3.67 31.13
C PHE A 49 5.58 4.91 31.06
N TRP A 50 4.44 4.87 31.74
CA TRP A 50 3.60 6.05 31.98
C TRP A 50 4.40 7.19 32.62
N ASN A 51 5.09 6.88 33.71
CA ASN A 51 5.96 7.80 34.42
C ASN A 51 7.41 7.27 34.36
N PRO A 52 8.27 7.81 33.49
CA PRO A 52 9.65 7.36 33.35
C PRO A 52 10.50 7.54 34.62
N GLU A 53 10.19 8.54 35.45
CA GLU A 53 10.94 8.81 36.70
C GLU A 53 10.50 7.88 37.84
N ASN A 54 9.25 7.38 37.79
CA ASN A 54 8.71 6.41 38.73
C ASN A 54 7.90 5.32 38.02
N PRO A 55 8.54 4.25 37.50
CA PRO A 55 7.87 3.18 36.78
C PRO A 55 6.79 2.41 37.55
N ARG A 56 6.70 2.59 38.88
CA ARG A 56 5.64 1.99 39.71
C ARG A 56 4.37 2.83 39.76
N ASP A 57 4.43 4.09 39.33
CA ASP A 57 3.27 4.93 39.17
C ASP A 57 2.55 4.56 37.88
N THR A 58 1.41 3.90 38.03
CA THR A 58 0.56 3.43 36.94
C THR A 58 -0.83 4.08 36.96
N GLN A 59 -1.08 5.04 37.86
CA GLN A 59 -2.41 5.63 38.00
C GLN A 59 -2.57 6.81 37.03
N ALA A 60 -3.47 6.65 36.06
CA ALA A 60 -3.84 7.68 35.09
C ALA A 60 -5.28 8.17 35.37
N GLY A 61 -5.45 8.94 36.46
CA GLY A 61 -6.78 9.41 36.88
C GLY A 61 -7.66 8.24 37.35
N SER A 62 -8.77 7.98 36.66
CA SER A 62 -9.62 6.79 36.92
C SER A 62 -9.17 5.53 36.18
N LEU A 63 -8.12 5.63 35.37
CA LEU A 63 -7.58 4.52 34.58
C LEU A 63 -6.30 3.99 35.22
N THR A 64 -6.01 2.73 34.97
CA THR A 64 -4.73 2.10 35.30
C THR A 64 -3.96 1.86 34.02
N TYR A 65 -2.72 2.31 33.98
CA TYR A 65 -1.78 2.04 32.90
C TYR A 65 -1.32 0.58 32.97
N ILE A 66 -1.82 -0.24 32.04
CA ILE A 66 -1.45 -1.67 31.92
C ILE A 66 -0.15 -1.88 31.14
N GLY A 67 0.27 -0.88 30.36
CA GLY A 67 1.49 -0.91 29.55
C GLY A 67 1.40 0.01 28.36
N GLY A 68 2.53 0.16 27.66
CA GLY A 68 2.61 0.93 26.43
C GLY A 68 3.83 0.51 25.64
N LEU A 69 3.72 0.65 24.33
CA LEU A 69 4.73 0.24 23.37
C LEU A 69 5.13 1.44 22.50
N GLU A 70 6.42 1.67 22.38
CA GLU A 70 6.99 2.41 21.26
C GLU A 70 7.18 1.42 20.11
N LEU A 71 6.55 1.72 18.97
CA LEU A 71 6.56 0.85 17.78
C LEU A 71 7.43 1.47 16.69
N THR A 72 8.32 0.68 16.10
CA THR A 72 9.16 1.11 14.98
C THR A 72 9.21 0.05 13.89
N SER A 73 9.34 0.49 12.64
CA SER A 73 9.58 -0.38 11.49
C SER A 73 10.52 0.34 10.51
N SER A 74 11.31 -0.43 9.76
CA SER A 74 12.08 0.09 8.64
C SER A 74 11.25 0.26 7.37
N HIS A 75 9.98 -0.15 7.37
CA HIS A 75 9.09 0.02 6.23
C HIS A 75 8.78 1.52 6.03
N PRO A 76 8.97 2.08 4.82
CA PRO A 76 8.86 3.52 4.60
C PRO A 76 7.44 4.08 4.85
N ASP A 77 6.42 3.26 4.64
CA ASP A 77 5.01 3.64 4.83
C ASP A 77 4.47 3.33 6.24
N PHE A 78 5.33 2.88 7.16
CA PHE A 78 4.93 2.62 8.55
C PHE A 78 5.08 3.88 9.40
N GLY A 79 4.02 4.23 10.12
CA GLY A 79 3.98 5.38 11.01
C GLY A 79 2.66 6.14 10.88
N GLY A 80 2.56 7.26 11.59
CA GLY A 80 1.36 8.10 11.56
C GLY A 80 0.09 7.36 11.96
N LEU A 81 0.21 6.31 12.77
CA LEU A 81 -0.95 5.51 13.21
C LEU A 81 -1.86 6.40 14.05
N SER A 82 -3.08 6.58 13.58
CA SER A 82 -4.12 7.42 14.15
C SER A 82 -5.26 6.57 14.69
N GLY A 83 -6.45 6.57 14.06
CA GLY A 83 -7.60 5.82 14.57
C GLY A 83 -7.27 4.35 14.82
N LEU A 84 -7.50 3.86 16.04
CA LEU A 84 -7.16 2.50 16.48
C LEU A 84 -8.39 1.81 17.06
N ILE A 85 -8.56 0.52 16.76
CA ILE A 85 -9.51 -0.37 17.42
C ILE A 85 -8.75 -1.60 17.91
N VAL A 86 -9.01 -1.96 19.15
CA VAL A 86 -8.55 -3.22 19.75
C VAL A 86 -9.71 -4.22 19.74
N GLY A 87 -9.43 -5.46 19.34
CA GLY A 87 -10.38 -6.55 19.35
C GLY A 87 -10.96 -6.79 20.75
N LYS A 88 -12.16 -7.38 20.82
CA LYS A 88 -12.89 -7.57 22.10
C LYS A 88 -12.08 -8.34 23.15
N THR A 89 -11.19 -9.20 22.70
CA THR A 89 -10.31 -10.07 23.50
C THR A 89 -8.95 -9.43 23.81
N GLY A 90 -8.66 -8.22 23.30
CA GLY A 90 -7.39 -7.53 23.53
C GLY A 90 -6.21 -8.03 22.69
N ASP A 91 -6.44 -8.97 21.79
CA ASP A 91 -5.41 -9.73 21.05
C ASP A 91 -5.21 -9.27 19.59
N ALA A 92 -6.08 -8.40 19.08
CA ALA A 92 -6.01 -7.89 17.71
C ALA A 92 -6.01 -6.36 17.70
N LEU A 93 -5.20 -5.78 16.83
CA LEU A 93 -5.11 -4.36 16.58
C LEU A 93 -5.47 -4.07 15.12
N ILE A 94 -6.34 -3.10 14.90
CA ILE A 94 -6.58 -2.47 13.60
C ILE A 94 -6.31 -0.98 13.77
N ALA A 95 -5.55 -0.40 12.85
CA ALA A 95 -5.25 1.02 12.82
C ALA A 95 -5.38 1.58 11.42
N VAL A 96 -5.63 2.88 11.33
CA VAL A 96 -5.44 3.68 10.12
C VAL A 96 -4.34 4.69 10.35
N SER A 97 -3.65 5.05 9.28
CA SER A 97 -2.56 6.01 9.28
C SER A 97 -2.98 7.30 8.58
N ASP A 98 -2.50 8.45 9.06
CA ASP A 98 -2.60 9.76 8.39
C ASP A 98 -1.92 9.80 7.00
N GLN A 99 -1.17 8.74 6.67
CA GLN A 99 -0.52 8.50 5.39
C GLN A 99 -1.42 7.74 4.40
N GLY A 100 -2.65 7.39 4.78
CA GLY A 100 -3.61 6.69 3.91
C GLY A 100 -3.43 5.18 3.86
N ASN A 101 -2.85 4.58 4.91
CA ASN A 101 -2.68 3.14 5.05
C ASN A 101 -3.58 2.58 6.15
N TRP A 102 -4.00 1.33 6.02
CA TRP A 102 -4.49 0.55 7.14
C TRP A 102 -3.37 -0.39 7.62
N PHE A 103 -3.38 -0.67 8.92
CA PHE A 103 -2.42 -1.54 9.59
C PHE A 103 -3.16 -2.53 10.48
N THR A 104 -2.74 -3.79 10.48
CA THR A 104 -3.24 -4.80 11.42
C THR A 104 -2.11 -5.56 12.06
N ALA A 105 -2.29 -6.00 13.30
CA ALA A 105 -1.37 -6.91 13.96
C ALA A 105 -2.06 -7.68 15.09
N ASN A 106 -1.48 -8.80 15.50
CA ASN A 106 -1.83 -9.46 16.75
C ASN A 106 -1.06 -8.81 17.89
N ILE A 107 -1.74 -8.47 18.98
CA ILE A 107 -1.12 -7.94 20.20
C ILE A 107 -0.57 -9.11 21.00
N LEU A 108 0.74 -9.10 21.23
CA LEU A 108 1.36 -10.01 22.18
C LEU A 108 1.22 -9.41 23.57
N ALA A 109 0.82 -10.24 24.53
CA ALA A 109 0.62 -9.83 25.92
C ALA A 109 1.25 -10.82 26.90
N ASP A 110 1.70 -10.30 28.02
CA ASP A 110 2.00 -11.04 29.24
C ASP A 110 0.94 -10.67 30.27
N GLU A 111 0.06 -11.61 30.60
CA GLU A 111 -1.21 -11.35 31.29
C GLU A 111 -2.03 -10.25 30.57
N GLU A 112 -2.18 -9.07 31.18
CA GLU A 112 -2.89 -7.92 30.64
C GLU A 112 -1.95 -6.88 30.01
N ARG A 113 -0.63 -7.08 30.12
CA ARG A 113 0.37 -6.10 29.68
C ARG A 113 0.78 -6.36 28.24
N PRO A 114 0.63 -5.39 27.31
CA PRO A 114 1.14 -5.54 25.95
C PRO A 114 2.67 -5.61 25.96
N THR A 115 3.23 -6.57 25.22
CA THR A 115 4.67 -6.83 25.12
C THR A 115 5.21 -6.66 23.70
N GLY A 116 4.35 -6.75 22.69
CA GLY A 116 4.76 -6.56 21.30
C GLY A 116 3.62 -6.75 20.31
N LEU A 117 3.98 -6.79 19.03
CA LEU A 117 3.07 -7.08 17.93
C LEU A 117 3.60 -8.26 17.10
N ALA A 118 2.70 -9.09 16.59
CA ALA A 118 2.99 -10.18 15.67
C ALA A 118 2.12 -10.10 14.42
N GLU A 119 2.56 -10.74 13.33
CA GLU A 119 1.79 -10.85 12.08
C GLU A 119 1.32 -9.49 11.54
N ALA A 120 2.19 -8.48 11.65
CA ALA A 120 1.88 -7.14 11.21
C ALA A 120 1.74 -7.06 9.68
N LEU A 121 0.62 -6.49 9.24
CA LEU A 121 0.30 -6.21 7.85
C LEU A 121 0.05 -4.71 7.66
N LEU A 122 0.47 -4.21 6.51
CA LEU A 122 0.27 -2.82 6.08
C LEU A 122 -0.19 -2.82 4.62
N ALA A 123 -1.22 -2.05 4.31
CA ALA A 123 -1.61 -1.80 2.92
C ALA A 123 -2.28 -0.42 2.79
N PRO A 124 -2.31 0.16 1.57
CA PRO A 124 -3.01 1.41 1.36
C PRO A 124 -4.52 1.21 1.50
N ILE A 125 -5.19 2.25 1.98
CA ILE A 125 -6.63 2.37 1.88
C ILE A 125 -6.95 2.64 0.41
N LEU A 126 -7.89 1.87 -0.14
CA LEU A 126 -8.30 1.98 -1.53
C LEU A 126 -9.61 2.77 -1.63
N ASP A 127 -9.75 3.57 -2.67
CA ASP A 127 -11.01 4.19 -3.06
C ASP A 127 -11.98 3.16 -3.68
N THR A 128 -13.14 3.65 -4.13
CA THR A 128 -14.18 2.81 -4.75
C THR A 128 -13.74 2.16 -6.06
N ASP A 129 -12.71 2.69 -6.70
CA ASP A 129 -12.17 2.20 -7.96
C ASP A 129 -10.99 1.22 -7.74
N GLY A 130 -10.65 0.94 -6.47
CA GLY A 130 -9.54 0.07 -6.09
C GLY A 130 -8.18 0.76 -6.17
N THR A 131 -8.15 2.08 -6.25
CA THR A 131 -6.91 2.88 -6.34
C THR A 131 -6.51 3.35 -4.95
N PRO A 132 -5.21 3.31 -4.58
CA PRO A 132 -4.74 3.91 -3.33
C PRO A 132 -5.19 5.37 -3.20
N LEU A 133 -5.68 5.74 -2.01
CA LEU A 133 -6.00 7.13 -1.71
C LEU A 133 -4.76 8.01 -1.93
N SER A 134 -4.95 9.12 -2.63
CA SER A 134 -3.85 10.04 -2.96
C SER A 134 -4.21 11.49 -2.63
N GLY A 135 -3.21 12.24 -2.15
CA GLY A 135 -3.34 13.63 -1.74
C GLY A 135 -3.76 13.80 -0.27
N LYS A 136 -3.12 14.76 0.42
CA LYS A 136 -3.23 14.97 1.88
C LYS A 136 -4.66 15.03 2.42
N ARG A 137 -5.59 15.61 1.67
CA ARG A 137 -6.98 15.76 2.10
C ARG A 137 -7.72 14.42 2.22
N TYR A 138 -7.27 13.41 1.47
CA TYR A 138 -7.93 12.10 1.39
C TYR A 138 -7.22 11.04 2.22
N THR A 139 -5.96 11.25 2.61
CA THR A 139 -5.17 10.28 3.40
C THR A 139 -5.25 10.50 4.90
N ASP A 140 -5.72 11.67 5.34
CA ASP A 140 -5.84 12.08 6.74
C ASP A 140 -7.02 11.38 7.44
N ALA A 141 -6.77 10.15 7.91
CA ALA A 141 -7.76 9.30 8.56
C ALA A 141 -7.56 9.29 10.09
N GLU A 142 -8.47 9.95 10.80
CA GLU A 142 -8.35 10.13 12.26
C GLU A 142 -9.32 9.27 13.08
N SER A 143 -10.11 8.41 12.44
CA SER A 143 -11.14 7.64 13.14
C SER A 143 -11.49 6.31 12.47
N LEU A 144 -11.86 5.35 13.32
CA LEU A 144 -12.49 4.07 13.01
C LEU A 144 -13.76 3.94 13.87
N THR A 145 -14.81 3.28 13.35
CA THR A 145 -16.11 3.14 14.03
C THR A 145 -16.55 1.70 14.13
#